data_AF-A0AAE1JTU0-F1
#
_entry.id   AF-A0AAE1JTU0-F1
#
_cell.length_a   1.000
_cell.length_b   1.000
_cell.length_c   1.000
_cell.angle_alpha   90.00
_cell.angle_beta   90.00
_cell.angle_gamma   90.00
#
_symmetry.space_group_name_H-M   'P 1'
#
loop_
_entity.id
_entity.type
_entity.pdbx_description
1 polymer ?
#
loop_
_entity_poly.entity_id
_entity_poly.type
_entity_poly.pdbx_seq_one_letter_code
_entity_poly.pdbx_strand_id
1 'polypeptide(L)'
;MFGRKKVPSLVDLCVQKAIDNVRYLGNVGETDAYLLERILPHCTLDQLMHVEKSTEGRDLSPITDKLWKRFFEKEFGTHCTSQVVKRMKDKRVSYKWIQLYEAKQKEVAEAEDKAVARLKQRYKKLDDRKQSRQVMLCTKVPPSNKRKFWGNGGSSYDVSHMKSNILKKSKIECLKSLEVKNLAAMKRSSIRRSQSSSSSMIKKGGISGSGSTSKRPIL
;
A
#
# COMPACT_ATOMS: atom_id res chain seq x y z
N MET A 1 -45.30 32.99 29.10
CA MET A 1 -45.63 33.24 30.52
C MET A 1 -44.33 33.31 31.33
N PHE A 2 -43.87 34.50 31.70
CA PHE A 2 -42.71 34.64 32.58
C PHE A 2 -43.20 34.63 34.03
N GLY A 3 -43.02 33.49 34.71
CA GLY A 3 -43.36 33.34 36.12
C GLY A 3 -42.63 34.37 36.96
N ARG A 4 -43.28 34.86 38.03
CA ARG A 4 -42.71 35.83 38.98
C ARG A 4 -41.32 35.35 39.42
N LYS A 5 -40.27 36.09 39.05
CA LYS A 5 -38.90 35.77 39.46
C LYS A 5 -38.81 35.97 40.97
N LYS A 6 -38.73 34.87 41.73
CA LYS A 6 -38.38 34.93 43.15
C LYS A 6 -37.01 35.59 43.25
N VAL A 7 -36.84 36.48 44.23
CA VAL A 7 -35.52 37.08 44.50
C VAL A 7 -34.56 35.92 44.83
N PRO A 8 -33.47 35.75 44.07
CA PRO A 8 -32.54 34.65 44.30
C PRO A 8 -31.91 34.78 45.68
N SER A 9 -31.73 33.65 46.36
CA SER A 9 -31.01 33.64 47.63
C SER A 9 -29.53 33.96 47.39
N LEU A 10 -28.82 34.36 48.45
CA LEU A 10 -27.36 34.54 48.38
C LEU A 10 -26.66 33.28 47.86
N VAL A 11 -27.11 32.11 48.29
CA VAL A 11 -26.58 30.82 47.83
C VAL A 11 -26.78 30.65 46.32
N ASP A 12 -27.96 30.99 45.80
CA ASP A 12 -28.24 30.86 44.37
C ASP A 12 -27.37 31.82 43.53
N LEU A 13 -27.12 33.02 44.03
CA LEU A 13 -26.21 33.98 43.38
C LEU A 13 -24.77 33.47 43.37
N CYS A 14 -24.29 32.90 44.48
CA CYS A 14 -22.94 32.32 44.55
C CYS A 14 -22.79 31.09 43.65
N VAL A 15 -23.79 30.21 43.62
CA VAL A 15 -23.80 29.05 42.71
C VAL A 15 -23.79 29.50 41.26
N GLN A 16 -24.62 30.48 40.89
CA GLN A 16 -24.64 31.01 39.54
C GLN A 16 -23.29 31.62 39.15
N LYS A 17 -22.68 32.40 40.05
CA LYS A 17 -21.36 33.00 39.82
C LYS A 17 -20.27 31.93 39.68
N ALA A 18 -20.35 30.85 40.45
CA ALA A 18 -19.46 29.71 40.33
C ALA A 18 -19.64 29.01 38.98
N ILE A 19 -20.89 28.79 38.54
CA ILE A 19 -21.21 28.24 37.21
C ILE A 19 -20.62 29.10 36.08
N ASP A 20 -20.74 30.43 36.19
CA ASP A 20 -20.18 31.35 35.19
C ASP A 20 -18.64 31.32 35.14
N ASN A 21 -17.99 30.84 36.22
CA ASN A 21 -16.54 30.85 36.40
C ASN A 21 -15.96 29.44 36.61
N VAL A 22 -16.64 28.39 36.12
CA VAL A 22 -16.24 26.99 36.30
C VAL A 22 -14.81 26.70 35.86
N ARG A 23 -14.31 27.41 34.84
CA ARG A 23 -12.94 27.30 34.34
C ARG A 23 -11.84 27.57 35.38
N TYR A 24 -12.18 28.24 36.48
CA TYR A 24 -11.24 28.56 37.56
C TYR A 24 -11.43 27.65 38.78
N LEU A 25 -12.35 26.67 38.72
CA LEU A 25 -12.50 25.68 39.78
C LEU A 25 -11.32 24.71 39.76
N GLY A 26 -10.65 24.59 40.90
CA GLY A 26 -9.56 23.66 41.13
C GLY A 26 -9.93 22.66 42.22
N ASN A 27 -9.28 22.75 43.37
CA ASN A 27 -9.59 21.92 44.54
C ASN A 27 -10.95 22.30 45.13
N VAL A 28 -11.89 21.35 45.18
CA VAL A 28 -13.22 21.52 45.78
C VAL A 28 -13.47 20.60 46.98
N GLY A 29 -12.42 20.01 47.56
CA GLY A 29 -12.52 19.04 48.64
C GLY A 29 -13.27 19.56 49.88
N GLU A 30 -13.10 20.85 50.20
CA GLU A 30 -13.73 21.50 51.36
C GLU A 30 -15.17 21.96 51.09
N THR A 31 -15.63 21.95 49.83
CA THR A 31 -16.96 22.46 49.46
C THR A 31 -18.06 21.47 49.79
N ASP A 32 -19.23 21.96 50.19
CA ASP A 32 -20.38 21.11 50.50
C ASP A 32 -20.87 20.30 49.28
N ALA A 33 -21.26 19.05 49.52
CA ALA A 33 -21.71 18.11 48.49
C ALA A 33 -22.94 18.65 47.73
N TYR A 34 -23.87 19.29 48.44
CA TYR A 34 -25.08 19.86 47.83
C TYR A 34 -24.78 21.00 46.85
N LEU A 35 -23.74 21.81 47.12
CA LEU A 35 -23.31 22.86 46.19
C LEU A 35 -22.63 22.26 44.97
N LEU A 36 -21.80 21.23 45.17
CA LEU A 36 -21.13 20.51 44.09
C LEU A 36 -22.13 19.81 43.16
N GLU A 37 -23.20 19.22 43.70
CA GLU A 37 -24.28 18.64 42.89
C GLU A 37 -24.97 19.67 41.97
N ARG A 38 -24.96 20.95 42.34
CA ARG A 38 -25.55 22.03 41.52
C ARG A 38 -24.55 22.62 40.53
N ILE A 39 -23.26 22.71 40.89
CA ILE A 39 -22.24 23.36 40.06
C ILE A 39 -21.63 22.39 39.05
N LEU A 40 -21.23 21.18 39.49
CA LEU A 40 -20.49 20.21 38.68
C LEU A 40 -21.22 19.72 37.40
N PRO A 41 -22.57 19.63 37.34
CA PRO A 41 -23.25 19.27 36.10
C PRO A 41 -23.05 20.26 34.95
N HIS A 42 -22.64 21.49 35.25
CA HIS A 42 -22.36 22.53 34.24
C HIS A 42 -20.91 22.52 33.76
N CYS A 43 -20.04 21.71 34.37
CA CYS A 43 -18.65 21.57 33.94
C CYS A 43 -18.55 20.90 32.57
N THR A 44 -17.56 21.31 31.79
CA THR A 44 -17.10 20.50 30.64
C THR A 44 -16.32 19.29 31.14
N LEU A 45 -16.12 18.32 30.25
CA LEU A 45 -15.33 17.13 30.54
C LEU A 45 -13.93 17.47 31.09
N ASP A 46 -13.22 18.37 30.40
CA ASP A 46 -11.85 18.74 30.79
C ASP A 46 -11.80 19.46 32.13
N GLN A 47 -12.81 20.30 32.41
CA GLN A 47 -12.94 20.97 33.70
C GLN A 47 -13.22 19.97 34.82
N LEU A 48 -14.11 19.01 34.59
CA LEU A 48 -14.39 17.96 35.57
C LEU A 48 -13.16 17.08 35.83
N MET A 49 -12.41 16.75 34.78
CA MET A 49 -11.14 16.04 34.87
C MET A 49 -10.10 16.83 35.67
N HIS A 50 -10.02 18.15 35.45
CA HIS A 50 -9.11 19.02 36.19
C HIS A 50 -9.47 19.07 37.67
N VAL A 51 -10.75 19.28 38.00
CA VAL A 51 -11.24 19.32 39.38
C VAL A 51 -10.95 18.02 40.13
N GLU A 52 -11.17 16.85 39.50
CA GLU A 52 -10.87 15.56 40.14
C GLU A 52 -9.35 15.36 40.35
N LYS A 53 -8.51 15.84 39.43
CA LYS A 53 -7.04 15.76 39.58
C LYS A 53 -6.49 16.75 40.60
N SER A 54 -7.14 17.90 40.76
CA SER A 54 -6.72 18.97 41.67
C SER A 54 -7.32 18.83 43.07
N THR A 55 -8.33 17.98 43.26
CA THR A 55 -8.92 17.74 44.57
C THR A 55 -8.14 16.68 45.32
N GLU A 56 -7.54 17.07 46.44
CA GLU A 56 -6.80 16.16 47.32
C GLU A 56 -7.60 15.90 48.60
N GLY A 57 -7.58 14.64 49.09
CA GLY A 57 -8.11 14.30 50.42
C GLY A 57 -9.61 13.99 50.52
N ARG A 58 -10.41 14.12 49.44
CA ARG A 58 -11.84 13.76 49.44
C ARG A 58 -12.27 13.02 48.17
N ASP A 59 -12.98 11.92 48.34
CA ASP A 59 -13.63 11.20 47.24
C ASP A 59 -14.85 11.97 46.71
N LEU A 60 -14.76 12.52 45.50
CA LEU A 60 -15.89 13.17 44.81
C LEU A 60 -16.82 12.17 44.09
N SER A 61 -16.45 10.89 44.09
CA SER A 61 -17.13 9.80 43.37
C SER A 61 -18.65 9.75 43.54
N PRO A 62 -19.27 9.99 44.71
CA PRO A 62 -20.73 9.95 44.84
C PRO A 62 -21.48 10.91 43.89
N ILE A 63 -20.85 12.04 43.57
CA ILE A 63 -21.40 13.09 42.72
C ILE A 63 -20.87 12.93 41.29
N THR A 64 -19.55 12.75 41.15
CA THR A 64 -18.88 12.78 39.85
C THR A 64 -19.11 11.51 39.04
N ASP A 65 -19.30 10.35 39.66
CA ASP A 65 -19.46 9.07 38.96
C ASP A 65 -20.70 9.05 38.03
N LYS A 66 -21.79 9.70 38.47
CA LYS A 66 -22.99 9.91 37.62
C LYS A 66 -22.69 10.83 36.43
N LEU A 67 -21.89 11.87 36.63
CA LEU A 67 -21.50 12.80 35.57
C LEU A 67 -20.58 12.13 34.56
N TRP A 68 -19.56 11.40 35.04
CA TRP A 68 -18.65 10.62 34.21
C TRP A 68 -19.36 9.59 33.34
N LYS A 69 -20.39 8.91 33.88
CA LYS A 69 -21.23 8.02 33.08
C LYS A 69 -21.94 8.74 31.93
N ARG A 70 -22.48 9.95 32.17
CA ARG A 70 -23.14 10.76 31.12
C ARG A 70 -22.15 11.25 30.08
N PHE A 71 -20.95 11.64 30.49
CA PHE A 71 -19.88 12.02 29.56
C PHE A 71 -19.42 10.84 28.71
N PHE A 72 -19.23 9.67 29.33
CA PHE A 72 -18.87 8.46 28.61
C PHE A 72 -19.92 8.08 27.55
N GLU A 73 -21.20 8.18 27.90
CA GLU A 73 -22.30 7.94 26.97
C GLU A 73 -22.36 8.99 25.84
N LYS A 74 -22.03 10.25 26.13
CA LYS A 74 -21.98 11.32 25.12
C LYS A 74 -20.83 11.12 24.12
N GLU A 75 -19.64 10.75 24.59
CA GLU A 75 -18.44 10.60 23.75
C GLU A 75 -18.41 9.27 22.98
N PHE A 76 -18.77 8.15 23.64
CA PHE A 76 -18.64 6.81 23.07
C PHE A 76 -19.98 6.16 22.68
N GLY A 77 -21.09 6.79 23.03
CA GLY A 77 -22.44 6.30 22.73
C GLY A 77 -23.00 5.30 23.75
N THR A 78 -24.32 5.12 23.69
CA THR A 78 -25.13 4.24 24.57
C THR A 78 -24.71 2.78 24.50
N HIS A 79 -24.34 2.29 23.32
CA HIS A 79 -23.93 0.91 23.10
C HIS A 79 -22.64 0.57 23.85
N CYS A 80 -21.65 1.46 23.83
CA CYS A 80 -20.40 1.29 24.57
C CYS A 80 -20.65 1.28 26.08
N THR A 81 -21.44 2.24 26.59
CA THR A 81 -21.82 2.30 28.01
C THR A 81 -22.50 1.00 28.46
N SER A 82 -23.47 0.51 27.67
CA SER A 82 -24.21 -0.70 27.97
C SER A 82 -23.31 -1.93 28.01
N GLN A 83 -22.36 -2.03 27.07
CA GLN A 83 -21.35 -3.11 27.08
C GLN A 83 -20.46 -3.06 28.32
N VAL A 84 -19.99 -1.88 28.72
CA VAL A 84 -19.15 -1.73 29.92
C VAL A 84 -19.92 -2.14 31.17
N VAL A 85 -21.17 -1.68 31.34
CA VAL A 85 -22.04 -2.09 32.46
C VAL A 85 -22.28 -3.60 32.45
N LYS A 86 -22.52 -4.20 31.28
CA LYS A 86 -22.69 -5.65 31.15
C LYS A 86 -21.43 -6.40 31.59
N ARG A 87 -20.24 -6.00 31.11
CA ARG A 87 -18.96 -6.60 31.50
C ARG A 87 -18.67 -6.48 32.99
N MET A 88 -19.05 -5.36 33.61
CA MET A 88 -18.94 -5.17 35.06
C MET A 88 -19.80 -6.15 35.84
N LYS A 89 -21.07 -6.31 35.42
CA LYS A 89 -22.00 -7.26 36.02
C LYS A 89 -21.52 -8.71 35.87
N ASP A 90 -21.08 -9.07 34.67
CA ASP A 90 -20.60 -10.43 34.37
C ASP A 90 -19.37 -10.80 35.22
N LYS A 91 -18.44 -9.85 35.39
CA LYS A 91 -17.23 -10.05 36.19
C LYS A 91 -17.43 -9.79 37.69
N ARG A 92 -18.61 -9.30 38.10
CA ARG A 92 -18.91 -8.85 39.47
C ARG A 92 -17.91 -7.83 40.03
N VAL A 93 -17.44 -6.90 39.18
CA VAL A 93 -16.52 -5.84 39.60
C VAL A 93 -17.14 -4.47 39.31
N SER A 94 -17.05 -3.57 40.28
CA SER A 94 -17.36 -2.15 40.13
C SER A 94 -16.07 -1.34 40.00
N TYR A 95 -15.96 -0.55 38.94
CA TYR A 95 -14.89 0.42 38.74
C TYR A 95 -15.50 1.82 38.67
N LYS A 96 -14.72 2.84 39.06
CA LYS A 96 -15.13 4.24 38.91
C LYS A 96 -15.23 4.59 37.42
N TRP A 97 -16.25 5.33 37.00
CA TRP A 97 -16.44 5.70 35.60
C TRP A 97 -15.29 6.52 35.03
N ILE A 98 -14.61 7.32 35.86
CA ILE A 98 -13.40 8.05 35.45
C ILE A 98 -12.28 7.10 35.00
N GLN A 99 -12.04 6.00 35.72
CA GLN A 99 -10.99 5.03 35.37
C GLN A 99 -11.30 4.33 34.04
N LEU A 100 -12.58 4.00 33.82
CA LEU A 100 -13.03 3.43 32.56
C LEU A 100 -12.85 4.42 31.40
N TYR A 101 -13.14 5.69 31.66
CA TYR A 101 -13.00 6.76 30.68
C TYR A 101 -11.53 6.93 30.28
N GLU A 102 -10.61 7.03 31.25
CA GLU A 102 -9.17 7.11 30.99
C GLU A 102 -8.64 5.87 30.24
N ALA A 103 -9.05 4.67 30.66
CA ALA A 103 -8.67 3.44 29.98
C ALA A 103 -9.17 3.42 28.52
N LYS A 104 -10.40 3.91 28.28
CA LYS A 104 -10.96 3.98 26.94
C LYS A 104 -10.25 5.01 26.06
N GLN A 105 -9.89 6.18 26.61
CA GLN A 105 -9.09 7.16 25.87
C GLN A 105 -7.74 6.58 25.45
N LYS A 106 -7.05 5.84 26.33
CA LYS A 106 -5.79 5.18 25.98
C LYS A 106 -5.97 4.17 24.84
N GLU A 107 -7.03 3.37 24.88
CA GLU A 107 -7.35 2.42 23.80
C GLU A 107 -7.58 3.13 22.45
N VAL A 108 -8.27 4.28 22.46
CA VAL A 108 -8.49 5.08 21.25
C VAL A 108 -7.19 5.67 20.73
N ALA A 109 -6.37 6.27 21.60
CA ALA A 109 -5.08 6.84 21.22
C ALA A 109 -4.13 5.79 20.62
N GLU A 110 -4.06 4.60 21.22
CA GLU A 110 -3.28 3.48 20.68
C GLU A 110 -3.79 3.00 19.31
N ALA A 111 -5.11 3.00 19.11
CA ALA A 111 -5.70 2.64 17.82
C ALA A 111 -5.39 3.68 16.74
N GLU A 112 -5.42 4.96 17.09
CA GLU A 112 -5.03 6.07 16.22
C GLU A 112 -3.55 5.99 15.84
N ASP A 113 -2.66 5.82 16.81
CA ASP A 113 -1.22 5.67 16.59
C ASP A 113 -0.91 4.49 15.66
N LYS A 114 -1.59 3.37 15.86
CA LYS A 114 -1.47 2.19 14.99
C LYS A 114 -1.96 2.48 13.57
N ALA A 115 -3.05 3.24 13.42
CA ALA A 115 -3.56 3.64 12.11
C ALA A 115 -2.57 4.59 11.39
N VAL A 116 -2.03 5.58 12.11
CA VAL A 116 -1.01 6.51 11.61
C VAL A 116 0.26 5.77 11.21
N ALA A 117 0.74 4.83 12.04
CA ALA A 117 1.90 4.01 11.72
C ALA A 117 1.68 3.16 10.46
N ARG A 118 0.50 2.55 10.31
CA ARG A 118 0.12 1.82 9.08
C ARG A 118 0.11 2.73 7.86
N LEU A 119 -0.40 3.96 7.98
CA LEU A 119 -0.41 4.92 6.90
C LEU A 119 1.03 5.33 6.51
N LYS A 120 1.87 5.64 7.48
CA LYS A 120 3.28 5.98 7.28
C LYS A 120 4.05 4.86 6.57
N GLN A 121 3.81 3.60 6.96
CA GLN A 121 4.39 2.44 6.28
C GLN A 121 3.98 2.34 4.81
N ARG A 122 2.71 2.62 4.48
CA ARG A 122 2.24 2.62 3.09
C ARG A 122 2.93 3.71 2.26
N TYR A 123 3.07 4.92 2.79
CA TYR A 123 3.78 6.00 2.10
C TYR A 123 5.26 5.68 1.88
N LYS A 124 5.95 5.16 2.90
CA LYS A 124 7.35 4.73 2.78
C LYS A 124 7.53 3.69 1.67
N LYS A 125 6.68 2.64 1.67
CA LYS A 125 6.71 1.60 0.62
C LYS A 125 6.46 2.17 -0.78
N LEU A 126 5.60 3.17 -0.92
CA LEU A 126 5.37 3.83 -2.20
C LEU A 126 6.56 4.67 -2.64
N ASP A 127 7.21 5.35 -1.71
CA ASP A 127 8.41 6.14 -1.98
C ASP A 127 9.58 5.25 -2.38
N ASP A 128 9.85 4.17 -1.64
CA ASP A 128 10.86 3.16 -1.99
C ASP A 128 10.61 2.57 -3.40
N ARG A 129 9.34 2.35 -3.76
CA ARG A 129 8.95 1.90 -5.11
C ARG A 129 9.21 2.97 -6.19
N LYS A 130 9.11 4.26 -5.86
CA LYS A 130 9.45 5.35 -6.77
C LYS A 130 10.96 5.49 -6.91
N GLN A 131 11.70 5.49 -5.80
CA GLN A 131 13.16 5.57 -5.76
C GLN A 131 13.82 4.42 -6.52
N SER A 132 13.31 3.19 -6.37
CA SER A 132 13.80 2.03 -7.14
C SER A 132 13.57 2.11 -8.66
N ARG A 133 12.62 2.94 -9.11
CA ARG A 133 12.37 3.20 -10.54
C ARG A 133 13.13 4.42 -11.06
N GLN A 134 13.70 5.22 -10.18
CA GLN A 134 14.44 6.41 -10.55
C GLN A 134 15.79 6.01 -11.15
N VAL A 135 16.17 6.67 -12.25
CA VAL A 135 17.47 6.46 -12.89
C VAL A 135 18.56 6.94 -11.94
N MET A 136 19.33 6.02 -11.39
CA MET A 136 20.49 6.33 -10.56
C MET A 136 21.71 6.60 -11.44
N LEU A 137 22.39 7.72 -11.20
CA LEU A 137 23.67 8.03 -11.82
C LEU A 137 24.70 6.98 -11.39
N CYS A 138 25.17 6.17 -12.33
CA CYS A 138 26.16 5.14 -12.03
C CYS A 138 27.52 5.81 -11.82
N THR A 139 27.94 5.97 -10.57
CA THR A 139 29.27 6.50 -10.20
C THR A 139 30.38 5.48 -10.42
N LYS A 140 30.02 4.21 -10.62
CA LYS A 140 30.95 3.19 -11.06
C LYS A 140 31.22 3.43 -12.54
N VAL A 141 32.41 3.97 -12.84
CA VAL A 141 33.02 3.82 -14.16
C VAL A 141 32.97 2.32 -14.47
N PRO A 142 32.31 1.88 -15.57
CA PRO A 142 32.33 0.48 -15.93
C PRO A 142 33.79 0.04 -15.94
N PRO A 143 34.14 -1.12 -15.35
CA PRO A 143 35.52 -1.54 -15.29
C PRO A 143 36.10 -1.40 -16.69
N SER A 144 37.13 -0.56 -16.81
CA SER A 144 37.92 -0.36 -18.02
C SER A 144 38.72 -1.64 -18.28
N ASN A 145 38.02 -2.76 -18.40
CA ASN A 145 38.50 -3.83 -19.22
C ASN A 145 38.53 -3.23 -20.61
N LYS A 146 39.74 -3.05 -21.13
CA LYS A 146 40.00 -3.14 -22.56
C LYS A 146 39.37 -4.46 -23.00
N ARG A 147 38.07 -4.42 -23.30
CA ARG A 147 37.33 -5.54 -23.81
C ARG A 147 38.04 -5.81 -25.11
N LYS A 148 38.92 -6.83 -25.12
CA LYS A 148 39.35 -7.44 -26.36
C LYS A 148 38.05 -7.68 -27.09
N PHE A 149 37.87 -6.98 -28.19
CA PHE A 149 36.75 -7.14 -29.09
C PHE A 149 36.79 -8.61 -29.53
N TRP A 150 36.18 -9.49 -28.73
CA TRP A 150 35.94 -10.89 -29.07
C TRP A 150 34.76 -10.90 -30.04
N GLY A 151 34.96 -10.23 -31.17
CA GLY A 151 34.28 -10.48 -32.42
C GLY A 151 35.19 -11.33 -33.29
N ASN A 152 35.75 -12.42 -32.76
CA ASN A 152 36.39 -13.44 -33.58
C ASN A 152 36.52 -14.75 -32.80
N GLY A 153 35.54 -15.62 -32.92
CA GLY A 153 35.53 -16.90 -32.23
C GLY A 153 34.30 -17.72 -32.59
N GLY A 154 34.26 -18.24 -33.82
CA GLY A 154 33.38 -19.35 -34.19
C GLY A 154 32.36 -19.03 -35.30
N SER A 155 32.58 -19.65 -36.45
CA SER A 155 31.74 -19.65 -37.67
C SER A 155 31.97 -18.48 -38.62
N SER A 156 32.89 -18.67 -39.57
CA SER A 156 33.19 -17.78 -40.68
C SER A 156 31.97 -17.62 -41.61
N TYR A 157 31.21 -16.56 -41.39
CA TYR A 157 30.34 -15.97 -42.42
C TYR A 157 31.08 -14.74 -42.97
N ASP A 158 31.27 -14.63 -44.29
CA ASP A 158 31.89 -13.43 -44.86
C ASP A 158 30.87 -12.28 -44.91
N VAL A 159 30.96 -11.41 -43.91
CA VAL A 159 30.17 -10.16 -43.80
C VAL A 159 31.07 -8.93 -43.72
N SER A 160 32.32 -9.08 -44.14
CA SER A 160 33.36 -8.06 -44.08
C SER A 160 33.01 -6.81 -44.91
N HIS A 161 32.27 -6.99 -46.01
CA HIS A 161 31.88 -5.95 -46.97
C HIS A 161 30.71 -5.04 -46.52
N MET A 162 29.98 -5.37 -45.44
CA MET A 162 28.87 -4.54 -45.00
C MET A 162 29.32 -3.39 -44.09
N LYS A 163 28.77 -2.20 -44.34
CA LYS A 163 29.24 -0.95 -43.70
C LYS A 163 28.70 -0.73 -42.28
N SER A 164 27.60 -1.36 -41.86
CA SER A 164 26.99 -1.13 -40.54
C SER A 164 26.83 -2.41 -39.70
N ASN A 165 26.96 -2.25 -38.38
CA ASN A 165 26.86 -3.36 -37.42
C ASN A 165 25.47 -4.01 -37.42
N ILE A 166 24.42 -3.25 -37.69
CA ILE A 166 23.05 -3.77 -37.77
C ILE A 166 22.83 -4.64 -39.03
N LEU A 167 23.43 -4.25 -40.16
CA LEU A 167 23.40 -5.04 -41.39
C LEU A 167 24.24 -6.31 -41.26
N LYS A 168 25.39 -6.23 -40.56
CA LYS A 168 26.17 -7.41 -40.19
C LYS A 168 25.32 -8.37 -39.36
N LYS A 169 24.74 -7.92 -38.26
CA LYS A 169 23.93 -8.77 -37.36
C LYS A 169 22.75 -9.44 -38.08
N SER A 170 21.98 -8.67 -38.84
CA SER A 170 20.82 -9.20 -39.57
C SER A 170 21.20 -10.23 -40.63
N LYS A 171 22.28 -10.02 -41.40
CA LYS A 171 22.76 -11.02 -42.37
C LYS A 171 23.24 -12.29 -41.69
N ILE A 172 23.91 -12.17 -40.55
CA ILE A 172 24.36 -13.32 -39.76
C ILE A 172 23.18 -14.13 -39.26
N GLU A 173 22.16 -13.46 -38.73
CA GLU A 173 20.94 -14.07 -38.22
C GLU A 173 20.16 -14.78 -39.33
N CYS A 174 20.06 -14.16 -40.51
CA CYS A 174 19.49 -14.77 -41.70
C CYS A 174 20.27 -16.03 -42.13
N LEU A 175 21.61 -15.97 -42.20
CA LEU A 175 22.44 -17.14 -42.55
C LEU A 175 22.35 -18.27 -41.51
N LYS A 176 22.00 -17.96 -40.25
CA LYS A 176 21.80 -18.95 -39.19
C LYS A 176 20.37 -19.48 -39.11
N SER A 177 19.44 -18.91 -39.87
CA SER A 177 18.02 -19.30 -39.83
C SER A 177 17.81 -20.75 -40.26
N LEU A 178 16.73 -21.35 -39.77
CA LEU A 178 16.37 -22.73 -40.08
C LEU A 178 16.08 -22.91 -41.57
N GLU A 179 15.47 -21.90 -42.19
CA GLU A 179 15.12 -21.89 -43.61
C GLU A 179 16.36 -21.98 -44.51
N VAL A 180 17.40 -21.18 -44.23
CA VAL A 180 18.65 -21.20 -45.00
C VAL A 180 19.40 -22.52 -44.81
N LYS A 181 19.38 -23.08 -43.59
CA LYS A 181 19.95 -24.41 -43.32
C LYS A 181 19.21 -25.52 -44.07
N ASN A 182 17.88 -25.46 -44.13
CA ASN A 182 17.07 -26.43 -44.86
C ASN A 182 17.31 -26.34 -46.38
N LEU A 183 17.40 -25.14 -46.94
CA LEU A 183 17.76 -24.94 -48.36
C LEU A 183 19.15 -25.47 -48.68
N ALA A 184 20.14 -25.22 -47.82
CA ALA A 184 21.49 -25.76 -47.98
C ALA A 184 21.52 -27.30 -47.89
N ALA A 185 20.77 -27.89 -46.96
CA ALA A 185 20.65 -29.35 -46.83
C ALA A 185 19.98 -29.99 -48.06
N MET A 186 18.91 -29.38 -48.58
CA MET A 186 18.23 -29.81 -49.80
C MET A 186 19.17 -29.76 -51.01
N LYS A 187 19.94 -28.67 -51.17
CA LYS A 187 20.96 -28.53 -52.23
C LYS A 187 22.10 -29.54 -52.10
N ARG A 188 22.46 -29.94 -50.87
CA ARG A 188 23.51 -30.96 -50.65
C ARG A 188 23.00 -32.37 -50.95
N SER A 189 21.73 -32.63 -50.68
CA SER A 189 21.07 -33.90 -51.01
C SER A 189 20.87 -34.10 -52.51
N SER A 190 20.62 -33.03 -53.27
CA SER A 190 20.52 -33.10 -54.73
C SER A 190 21.88 -33.38 -55.39
N ILE A 191 22.97 -32.80 -54.87
CA ILE A 191 24.34 -33.09 -55.33
C ILE A 191 24.73 -34.55 -55.03
N ARG A 192 24.37 -35.06 -53.84
CA ARG A 192 24.58 -36.49 -53.51
C ARG A 192 23.76 -37.41 -54.41
N ARG A 193 22.51 -37.09 -54.74
CA ARG A 193 21.71 -37.86 -55.70
C ARG A 193 22.33 -37.90 -57.11
N SER A 194 22.95 -36.82 -57.56
CA SER A 194 23.67 -36.80 -58.84
C SER A 194 24.99 -37.60 -58.82
N GLN A 195 25.66 -37.73 -57.69
CA GLN A 195 26.90 -38.51 -57.56
C GLN A 195 26.67 -39.99 -57.26
N SER A 196 25.53 -40.36 -56.64
CA SER A 196 25.14 -41.76 -56.40
C SER A 196 24.54 -42.46 -57.63
N SER A 197 24.53 -41.82 -58.80
CA SER A 197 24.01 -42.38 -60.05
C SER A 197 25.11 -42.81 -61.04
N SER A 198 26.38 -42.86 -60.63
CA SER A 198 27.48 -43.35 -61.48
C SER A 198 28.10 -44.64 -60.92
N SER A 199 27.34 -45.73 -60.91
CA SER A 199 27.90 -47.09 -60.87
C SER A 199 26.94 -48.10 -61.49
N SER A 200 27.05 -48.30 -62.80
CA SER A 200 27.10 -49.62 -63.46
C SER A 200 26.86 -49.44 -64.96
N MET A 201 27.81 -49.96 -65.75
CA MET A 201 27.61 -50.18 -67.16
C MET A 201 26.46 -51.18 -67.37
N ILE A 202 25.60 -50.94 -68.35
CA ILE A 202 25.13 -51.94 -69.33
C ILE A 202 24.64 -51.18 -70.57
N LYS A 203 25.11 -51.66 -71.73
CA LYS A 203 24.85 -51.18 -73.09
C LYS A 203 23.61 -51.86 -73.68
N LYS A 204 23.09 -51.29 -74.79
CA LYS A 204 22.00 -51.69 -75.72
C LYS A 204 20.66 -51.01 -75.39
N GLY A 205 19.92 -50.41 -76.32
CA GLY A 205 20.01 -50.24 -77.77
C GLY A 205 18.61 -49.89 -78.31
N GLY A 206 18.51 -49.21 -79.46
CA GLY A 206 17.30 -49.29 -80.32
C GLY A 206 16.37 -48.06 -80.40
N ILE A 207 16.63 -47.19 -81.38
CA ILE A 207 15.77 -46.83 -82.54
C ILE A 207 14.41 -46.10 -82.34
N SER A 208 14.41 -44.88 -82.91
CA SER A 208 13.43 -44.14 -83.75
C SER A 208 12.03 -43.72 -83.28
N GLY A 209 11.71 -42.45 -83.61
CA GLY A 209 10.37 -42.00 -83.97
C GLY A 209 10.33 -40.51 -84.33
N SER A 210 10.42 -40.20 -85.63
CA SER A 210 9.97 -38.96 -86.33
C SER A 210 8.65 -38.39 -85.76
N GLY A 211 8.29 -37.11 -85.78
CA GLY A 211 8.73 -35.90 -86.48
C GLY A 211 7.52 -34.93 -86.53
N SER A 212 7.76 -33.68 -86.95
CA SER A 212 6.87 -32.83 -87.77
C SER A 212 6.69 -31.39 -87.27
N THR A 213 6.82 -30.49 -88.25
CA THR A 213 6.82 -29.03 -88.21
C THR A 213 5.55 -28.54 -88.90
N SER A 214 4.84 -27.53 -88.37
CA SER A 214 4.04 -26.58 -89.18
C SER A 214 3.47 -25.46 -88.29
N LYS A 215 3.96 -24.22 -88.38
CA LYS A 215 3.43 -23.04 -89.13
C LYS A 215 2.57 -22.08 -88.26
N ARG A 216 3.01 -20.81 -88.32
CA ARG A 216 2.40 -19.52 -87.89
C ARG A 216 0.97 -19.29 -88.49
N PRO A 217 0.22 -18.17 -88.25
CA PRO A 217 0.58 -16.88 -87.63
C PRO A 217 -0.48 -16.24 -86.70
N ILE A 218 -0.09 -15.03 -86.27
CA ILE A 218 -0.79 -13.94 -85.59
C ILE A 218 -2.08 -13.52 -86.30
N LEU A 219 -3.10 -13.21 -85.50
CA LEU A 219 -4.03 -12.08 -85.68
C LEU A 219 -4.07 -11.31 -84.35
#